data_AF-A0A103DZ23-F1
#
_entry.id   AF-A0A103DZ23-F1
#
_cell.length_a   1.000
_cell.length_b   1.000
_cell.length_c   1.000
_cell.angle_alpha   90.00
_cell.angle_beta   90.00
_cell.angle_gamma   90.00
#
_symmetry.space_group_name_H-M   'P 1'
#
loop_
_entity.id
_entity.type
_entity.pdbx_description
1 polymer ?
#
loop_
_entity_poly.entity_id
_entity_poly.type
_entity_poly.pdbx_seq_one_letter_code
_entity_poly.pdbx_strand_id
1 'polypeptide(L)'
;MTEPVSFVEWVLLALICAACAYAAFAAFAPAPRVPRTAARDGFEPVSVLKPLCGFEPHLYENLATFCEQRHPRYQLLFGVASAADPAVAVVRRLIAAYPETDIELVIDARVYGKNLKVSNLVNLAERARYGRIVIADSDIAVEPDYLTRVSAPLADPSVGVVTCLYHARSVGGFWARIGAQFVDAWFAPSVRITHFGGSSRFGFGATLALTRATLDKIGGFHALKDELADDYWLAELPRRFGLRTVLSEVIVATDVTEAKVVPLWLRETRWLRTIRSLNPAGFAFLFITFTAPWLATGAWLAVRLNGSAAGVAAAAAVALGTFARLALHARGSAGVRAFWRDLPLVPVRDALLALEWLAAVFGTQVVWRGERMEVVGGGARATVVEAGDGR
;
A
#
# COMPACT_ATOMS: atom_id res chain seq x y z
N MET A 1 -46.85 -3.98 -23.10
CA MET A 1 -45.74 -3.60 -24.01
C MET A 1 -44.64 -3.05 -23.13
N THR A 2 -43.47 -3.70 -23.08
CA THR A 2 -42.31 -3.17 -22.37
C THR A 2 -41.78 -1.96 -23.13
N GLU A 3 -41.54 -0.84 -22.45
CA GLU A 3 -40.90 0.32 -23.08
C GLU A 3 -39.52 -0.08 -23.63
N PRO A 4 -39.11 0.44 -24.80
CA PRO A 4 -37.79 0.16 -25.36
C PRO A 4 -36.71 0.70 -24.42
N VAL A 5 -35.69 -0.12 -24.18
CA VAL A 5 -34.53 0.25 -23.35
C VAL A 5 -33.74 1.36 -24.03
N SER A 6 -33.54 2.47 -23.32
CA SER A 6 -32.82 3.64 -23.80
C SER A 6 -31.31 3.39 -23.89
N PHE A 7 -30.60 4.22 -24.67
CA PHE A 7 -29.14 4.17 -24.75
C PHE A 7 -28.46 4.36 -23.38
N VAL A 8 -28.99 5.27 -22.54
CA VAL A 8 -28.47 5.54 -21.20
C VAL A 8 -28.59 4.30 -20.30
N GLU A 9 -29.71 3.59 -20.37
CA GLU A 9 -29.92 2.35 -19.60
C GLU A 9 -28.96 1.24 -20.04
N TRP A 10 -28.65 1.14 -21.34
CA TRP A 10 -27.62 0.22 -21.84
C TRP A 10 -26.22 0.56 -21.34
N VAL A 11 -25.86 1.85 -21.31
CA VAL A 11 -24.58 2.31 -20.76
C VAL A 11 -24.50 2.00 -19.26
N LEU A 12 -25.57 2.27 -18.51
CA LEU A 12 -25.64 1.95 -17.08
C LEU A 12 -25.48 0.44 -16.85
N LEU A 13 -26.20 -0.39 -17.62
CA LEU A 13 -26.09 -1.85 -17.52
C LEU A 13 -24.65 -2.32 -17.79
N ALA A 14 -23.99 -1.77 -18.81
CA ALA A 14 -22.61 -2.11 -19.11
C ALA A 14 -21.65 -1.77 -17.94
N LEU A 15 -21.83 -0.60 -17.31
CA LEU A 15 -21.05 -0.19 -16.15
C LEU A 15 -21.34 -1.07 -14.91
N ILE A 16 -22.59 -1.44 -14.68
CA ILE A 16 -22.99 -2.37 -13.61
C ILE A 16 -22.33 -3.74 -13.83
N CYS A 17 -22.39 -4.27 -15.06
CA CYS A 17 -21.73 -5.52 -15.40
C CYS A 17 -20.21 -5.44 -15.20
N ALA A 18 -19.58 -4.35 -15.62
CA ALA A 18 -18.14 -4.13 -15.43
C ALA A 18 -17.76 -4.07 -13.94
N ALA A 19 -18.54 -3.36 -13.11
CA ALA A 19 -18.32 -3.26 -11.67
C ALA A 19 -18.52 -4.61 -10.96
N CYS A 20 -19.56 -5.37 -11.33
CA CYS A 20 -19.81 -6.69 -10.75
C CYS A 20 -18.76 -7.71 -11.18
N ALA A 21 -18.30 -7.65 -12.44
CA ALA A 21 -17.18 -8.45 -12.92
C ALA A 21 -15.89 -8.09 -12.18
N TYR A 22 -15.59 -6.80 -12.00
CA TYR A 22 -14.46 -6.34 -11.20
C TYR A 22 -14.53 -6.87 -9.77
N ALA A 23 -15.69 -6.79 -9.10
CA ALA A 23 -15.88 -7.32 -7.75
C ALA A 23 -15.63 -8.84 -7.69
N ALA A 24 -16.07 -9.60 -8.71
CA ALA A 24 -15.78 -11.02 -8.82
C ALA A 24 -14.27 -11.28 -8.96
N PHE A 25 -13.59 -10.56 -9.85
CA PHE A 25 -12.13 -10.65 -9.96
C PHE A 25 -11.43 -10.26 -8.65
N ALA A 26 -11.90 -9.23 -7.94
CA ALA A 26 -11.34 -8.79 -6.67
C ALA A 26 -11.44 -9.87 -5.59
N ALA A 27 -12.59 -10.55 -5.51
CA ALA A 27 -12.82 -11.64 -4.56
C ALA A 27 -11.89 -12.85 -4.82
N PHE A 28 -11.76 -13.22 -6.10
CA PHE A 28 -11.14 -14.49 -6.51
C PHE A 28 -9.73 -14.36 -7.10
N ALA A 29 -9.17 -13.15 -7.20
CA ALA A 29 -7.81 -12.96 -7.67
C ALA A 29 -6.81 -13.74 -6.79
N PRO A 30 -5.87 -14.47 -7.41
CA PRO A 30 -4.92 -15.30 -6.66
C PRO A 30 -4.00 -14.43 -5.81
N ALA A 31 -3.45 -15.03 -4.75
CA ALA A 31 -2.34 -14.41 -4.03
C ALA A 31 -1.09 -14.39 -4.93
N PRO A 32 -0.17 -13.41 -4.74
CA PRO A 32 1.14 -13.43 -5.38
C PRO A 32 1.87 -14.74 -5.06
N ARG A 33 2.65 -15.26 -6.01
CA ARG A 33 3.44 -16.48 -5.84
C ARG A 33 4.92 -16.15 -5.97
N VAL A 34 5.76 -16.73 -5.11
CA VAL A 34 7.21 -16.60 -5.24
C VAL A 34 7.74 -17.43 -6.43
N PRO A 35 8.63 -16.85 -7.26
CA PRO A 35 9.40 -17.64 -8.22
C PRO A 35 10.28 -18.67 -7.49
N ARG A 36 10.20 -19.95 -7.89
CA ARG A 36 10.91 -21.09 -7.25
C ARG A 36 12.45 -20.93 -7.16
N THR A 37 13.03 -19.99 -7.90
CA THR A 37 14.47 -19.74 -7.99
C THR A 37 15.06 -18.99 -6.79
N ALA A 38 14.24 -18.40 -5.92
CA ALA A 38 14.70 -17.55 -4.81
C ALA A 38 15.28 -18.31 -3.59
N ALA A 39 15.29 -19.64 -3.60
CA ALA A 39 15.57 -20.45 -2.40
C ALA A 39 17.05 -20.53 -1.97
N ARG A 40 18.00 -19.95 -2.73
CA ARG A 40 19.44 -20.19 -2.47
C ARG A 40 20.15 -19.09 -1.66
N ASP A 41 19.70 -17.83 -1.72
CA ASP A 41 20.42 -16.73 -1.06
C ASP A 41 19.57 -15.95 -0.05
N GLY A 42 18.51 -16.54 0.52
CA GLY A 42 17.65 -15.88 1.51
C GLY A 42 18.31 -15.52 2.85
N PHE A 43 19.60 -15.80 3.02
CA PHE A 43 20.35 -15.62 4.27
C PHE A 43 21.47 -14.58 4.20
N GLU A 44 21.62 -13.88 3.07
CA GLU A 44 22.55 -12.76 2.96
C GLU A 44 22.18 -11.67 3.99
N PRO A 45 23.17 -11.05 4.66
CA PRO A 45 22.91 -10.07 5.71
C PRO A 45 22.04 -8.89 5.25
N VAL A 46 21.14 -8.44 6.13
CA VAL A 46 20.14 -7.40 5.84
C VAL A 46 20.26 -6.23 6.82
N SER A 47 20.29 -5.00 6.32
CA SER A 47 20.07 -3.80 7.12
C SER A 47 18.61 -3.34 6.94
N VAL A 48 17.87 -3.27 8.04
CA VAL A 48 16.48 -2.82 8.07
C VAL A 48 16.45 -1.36 8.53
N LEU A 49 15.82 -0.49 7.75
CA LEU A 49 15.72 0.94 7.99
C LEU A 49 14.26 1.28 8.33
N LYS A 50 14.02 1.73 9.55
CA LYS A 50 12.70 2.15 10.02
C LYS A 50 12.73 3.61 10.46
N PRO A 51 12.32 4.55 9.59
CA PRO A 51 12.20 5.95 9.96
C PRO A 51 10.99 6.13 10.90
N LEU A 52 11.22 6.67 12.09
CA LEU A 52 10.21 6.88 13.13
C LEU A 52 9.91 8.38 13.29
N CYS A 53 8.72 8.72 13.79
CA CYS A 53 8.38 10.07 14.20
C CYS A 53 7.16 10.08 15.11
N GLY A 54 7.30 10.67 16.29
CA GLY A 54 6.22 10.85 17.22
C GLY A 54 5.80 9.55 17.91
N PHE A 55 4.62 9.62 18.54
CA PHE A 55 4.02 8.48 19.22
C PHE A 55 2.97 7.83 18.33
N GLU A 56 3.09 6.53 18.11
CA GLU A 56 2.12 5.72 17.38
C GLU A 56 1.58 4.61 18.31
N PRO A 57 0.27 4.35 18.31
CA PRO A 57 -0.27 3.18 18.98
C PRO A 57 0.42 1.91 18.49
N HIS A 58 0.73 1.00 19.42
CA HIS A 58 1.43 -0.25 19.16
C HIS A 58 2.85 -0.14 18.55
N LEU A 59 3.50 1.03 18.64
CA LEU A 59 4.86 1.19 18.11
C LEU A 59 5.83 0.14 18.68
N TYR A 60 5.78 -0.15 19.99
CA TYR A 60 6.66 -1.15 20.59
C TYR A 60 6.42 -2.54 19.98
N GLU A 61 5.16 -2.96 19.91
CA GLU A 61 4.73 -4.26 19.42
C GLU A 61 5.11 -4.44 17.95
N ASN A 62 4.92 -3.42 17.12
CA ASN A 62 5.28 -3.46 15.70
C ASN A 62 6.80 -3.58 15.51
N LEU A 63 7.57 -2.76 16.22
CA LEU A 63 9.04 -2.81 16.14
C LEU A 63 9.60 -4.11 16.73
N ALA A 64 9.00 -4.66 17.78
CA ALA A 64 9.40 -5.94 18.38
C ALA A 64 9.36 -7.09 17.38
N THR A 65 8.39 -7.11 16.44
CA THR A 65 8.34 -8.16 15.40
C THR A 65 9.59 -8.20 14.50
N PHE A 66 10.30 -7.08 14.34
CA PHE A 66 11.57 -7.01 13.62
C PHE A 66 12.74 -7.52 14.47
N CYS A 67 12.65 -7.43 15.80
CA CYS A 67 13.62 -8.04 16.72
C CYS A 67 13.47 -9.57 16.78
N GLU A 68 12.28 -10.10 16.49
CA GLU A 68 11.94 -11.53 16.61
C GLU A 68 12.15 -12.31 15.30
N GLN A 69 12.95 -11.77 14.39
CA GLN A 69 13.25 -12.41 13.11
C GLN A 69 14.20 -13.60 13.29
N ARG A 70 13.91 -14.69 12.58
CA ARG A 70 14.77 -15.90 12.54
C ARG A 70 15.93 -15.77 11.55
N HIS A 71 16.08 -14.63 10.90
CA HIS A 71 17.16 -14.38 9.96
C HIS A 71 18.50 -14.37 10.71
N PRO A 72 19.54 -15.10 10.24
CA PRO A 72 20.74 -15.34 11.03
C PRO A 72 21.61 -14.11 11.24
N ARG A 73 21.53 -13.12 10.34
CA ARG A 73 22.36 -11.91 10.40
C ARG A 73 21.62 -10.70 9.85
N TYR A 74 21.21 -9.79 10.72
CA TYR A 74 20.55 -8.54 10.32
C TYR A 74 20.85 -7.43 11.31
N GLN A 75 20.68 -6.20 10.86
CA GLN A 75 20.83 -4.96 11.64
C GLN A 75 19.50 -4.20 11.58
N LEU A 76 19.02 -3.71 12.72
CA LEU A 76 17.85 -2.84 12.81
C LEU A 76 18.31 -1.41 13.07
N LEU A 77 17.97 -0.51 12.15
CA LEU A 77 18.25 0.91 12.23
C LEU A 77 16.94 1.66 12.45
N PHE A 78 16.78 2.26 13.63
CA PHE A 78 15.63 3.09 13.97
C PHE A 78 16.03 4.56 13.92
N GLY A 79 15.42 5.34 13.02
CA GLY A 79 15.82 6.73 12.79
C GLY A 79 14.83 7.73 13.36
N VAL A 80 15.30 8.77 14.04
CA VAL A 80 14.48 9.92 14.47
C VAL A 80 15.20 11.23 14.20
N ALA A 81 14.44 12.30 13.97
CA ALA A 81 15.00 13.63 13.73
C ALA A 81 15.46 14.35 15.02
N SER A 82 14.98 13.92 16.19
CA SER A 82 15.24 14.60 17.46
C SER A 82 15.36 13.61 18.62
N ALA A 83 16.26 13.90 19.55
CA ALA A 83 16.40 13.13 20.80
C ALA A 83 15.18 13.26 21.72
N ALA A 84 14.34 14.29 21.51
CA ALA A 84 13.09 14.49 22.22
C ALA A 84 11.89 13.75 21.59
N ASP A 85 12.09 13.06 20.47
CA ASP A 85 11.01 12.30 19.83
C ASP A 85 10.54 11.16 20.76
N PRO A 86 9.22 11.03 21.03
CA PRO A 86 8.67 9.96 21.88
C PRO A 86 9.09 8.53 21.47
N ALA A 87 9.36 8.30 20.19
CA ALA A 87 9.83 7.00 19.69
C ALA A 87 11.19 6.58 20.28
N VAL A 88 12.04 7.53 20.71
CA VAL A 88 13.33 7.26 21.36
C VAL A 88 13.16 6.38 22.60
N ALA A 89 12.16 6.67 23.44
CA ALA A 89 11.90 5.89 24.64
C ALA A 89 11.48 4.46 24.31
N VAL A 90 10.70 4.28 23.23
CA VAL A 90 10.28 2.95 22.75
C VAL A 90 11.48 2.15 22.24
N VAL A 91 12.34 2.75 21.41
CA VAL A 91 13.53 2.08 20.88
C VAL A 91 14.52 1.71 21.99
N ARG A 92 14.73 2.59 22.98
CA ARG A 92 15.58 2.26 24.14
C ARG A 92 15.05 1.06 24.93
N ARG A 93 13.73 0.94 25.08
CA ARG A 93 13.11 -0.24 25.70
C ARG A 93 13.35 -1.51 24.87
N LEU A 94 13.29 -1.42 23.55
CA LEU A 94 13.61 -2.55 22.67
C LEU A 94 15.07 -2.98 22.77
N ILE A 95 16.02 -2.03 22.78
CA ILE A 95 17.44 -2.32 22.97
C ILE A 95 17.67 -3.08 24.29
N ALA A 96 17.00 -2.67 25.37
CA ALA A 96 17.10 -3.37 26.65
C ALA A 96 16.43 -4.77 26.64
N ALA A 97 15.35 -4.94 25.87
CA ALA A 97 14.61 -6.19 25.79
C ALA A 97 15.26 -7.24 24.86
N TYR A 98 16.03 -6.80 23.85
CA TYR A 98 16.66 -7.65 22.85
C TYR A 98 18.17 -7.37 22.74
N PRO A 99 18.96 -7.62 23.81
CA PRO A 99 20.38 -7.25 23.87
C PRO A 99 21.27 -7.96 22.83
N GLU A 100 20.84 -9.13 22.34
CA GLU A 100 21.55 -9.91 21.33
C GLU A 100 21.25 -9.47 19.88
N THR A 101 20.28 -8.57 19.68
CA THR A 101 19.94 -8.05 18.35
C THR A 101 20.76 -6.80 18.04
N ASP A 102 21.34 -6.71 16.84
CA ASP A 102 22.09 -5.52 16.37
C ASP A 102 21.12 -4.37 16.10
N ILE A 103 20.79 -3.62 17.15
CA ILE A 103 19.87 -2.48 17.11
C ILE A 103 20.65 -1.17 17.28
N GLU A 104 20.47 -0.25 16.34
CA GLU A 104 21.02 1.11 16.41
C GLU A 104 19.90 2.15 16.35
N LEU A 105 19.87 3.04 17.34
CA LEU A 105 19.04 4.24 17.32
C LEU A 105 19.85 5.39 16.70
N VAL A 106 19.44 5.84 15.52
CA VAL A 106 20.06 6.95 14.80
C VAL A 106 19.25 8.22 15.05
N ILE A 107 19.85 9.17 15.78
CA ILE A 107 19.24 10.48 16.03
C ILE A 107 19.96 11.49 15.15
N ASP A 108 19.30 11.99 14.11
CA ASP A 108 19.92 12.89 13.15
C ASP A 108 18.90 13.88 12.55
N ALA A 109 19.14 15.16 12.79
CA ALA A 109 18.27 16.26 12.36
C ALA A 109 18.57 16.77 10.94
N ARG A 110 19.57 16.21 10.23
CA ARG A 110 19.92 16.64 8.86
C ARG A 110 18.73 16.43 7.91
N VAL A 111 18.38 17.47 7.16
CA VAL A 111 17.30 17.50 6.16
C VAL A 111 17.89 17.73 4.77
N TYR A 112 17.46 16.94 3.78
CA TYR A 112 18.02 16.98 2.41
C TYR A 112 17.02 17.44 1.34
N GLY A 113 15.73 17.43 1.67
CA GLY A 113 14.64 17.83 0.78
C GLY A 113 13.33 17.96 1.53
N LYS A 114 12.24 18.17 0.78
CA LYS A 114 10.90 18.37 1.35
C LYS A 114 10.36 17.15 2.09
N ASN A 115 10.75 15.94 1.67
CA ASN A 115 10.31 14.71 2.31
C ASN A 115 11.21 14.38 3.52
N LEU A 116 10.69 14.67 4.72
CA LEU A 116 11.38 14.40 5.99
C LEU A 116 11.58 12.91 6.26
N LYS A 117 10.68 12.04 5.79
CA LYS A 117 10.87 10.58 5.87
C LYS A 117 12.09 10.17 5.06
N VAL A 118 12.22 10.69 3.83
CA VAL A 118 13.38 10.40 2.98
C VAL A 118 14.66 10.98 3.56
N SER A 119 14.62 12.17 4.16
CA SER A 119 15.80 12.73 4.85
C SER A 119 16.28 11.81 5.99
N ASN A 120 15.35 11.24 6.76
CA ASN A 120 15.66 10.25 7.79
C ASN A 120 16.22 8.95 7.18
N LEU A 121 15.67 8.49 6.04
CA LEU A 121 16.20 7.32 5.32
C LEU A 121 17.64 7.54 4.82
N VAL A 122 17.99 8.75 4.36
CA VAL A 122 19.39 9.10 4.02
C VAL A 122 20.29 8.94 5.25
N ASN A 123 19.91 9.52 6.39
CA ASN A 123 20.68 9.43 7.64
C ASN A 123 20.86 7.97 8.10
N LEU A 124 19.82 7.14 7.96
CA LEU A 124 19.88 5.72 8.28
C LEU A 124 20.78 4.93 7.31
N ALA A 125 20.73 5.24 6.01
CA ALA A 125 21.50 4.53 5.00
C ALA A 125 23.02 4.66 5.18
N GLU A 126 23.48 5.79 5.73
CA GLU A 126 24.89 6.01 6.11
C GLU A 126 25.37 5.03 7.20
N ARG A 127 24.44 4.49 8.00
CA ARG A 127 24.71 3.54 9.11
C ARG A 127 24.48 2.08 8.73
N ALA A 128 23.89 1.82 7.56
CA ALA A 128 23.61 0.48 7.09
C ALA A 128 24.90 -0.28 6.77
N ARG A 129 25.13 -1.40 7.46
CA ARG A 129 26.33 -2.24 7.31
C ARG A 129 26.26 -3.21 6.13
N TYR A 130 25.05 -3.57 5.72
CA TYR A 130 24.85 -4.66 4.78
C TYR A 130 24.44 -4.19 3.38
N GLY A 131 24.61 -5.09 2.41
CA GLY A 131 24.31 -4.86 1.00
C GLY A 131 22.84 -5.08 0.63
N ARG A 132 22.05 -5.75 1.46
CA ARG A 132 20.59 -5.83 1.30
C ARG A 132 19.92 -4.85 2.25
N ILE A 133 19.08 -4.00 1.70
CA ILE A 133 18.38 -2.93 2.42
C ILE A 133 16.90 -3.26 2.42
N VAL A 134 16.29 -3.29 3.59
CA VAL A 134 14.83 -3.39 3.78
C VAL A 134 14.36 -2.10 4.43
N ILE A 135 13.32 -1.50 3.88
CA ILE A 135 12.66 -0.31 4.41
C ILE A 135 11.26 -0.73 4.81
N ALA A 136 10.85 -0.37 6.02
CA ALA A 136 9.49 -0.62 6.51
C ALA A 136 9.00 0.55 7.35
N ASP A 137 7.73 0.91 7.18
CA ASP A 137 7.09 1.94 8.00
C ASP A 137 6.91 1.47 9.46
N SER A 138 6.81 2.43 10.39
CA SER A 138 6.80 2.19 11.84
C SER A 138 5.58 1.42 12.34
N ASP A 139 4.47 1.51 11.62
CA ASP A 139 3.19 0.85 11.88
C ASP A 139 3.10 -0.58 11.32
N ILE A 140 4.19 -1.06 10.72
CA ILE A 140 4.25 -2.39 10.09
C ILE A 140 4.69 -3.43 11.10
N ALA A 141 3.95 -4.54 11.16
CA ALA A 141 4.30 -5.76 11.89
C ALA A 141 4.47 -6.94 10.93
N VAL A 142 5.40 -7.84 11.28
CA VAL A 142 5.87 -8.92 10.39
C VAL A 142 5.98 -10.27 11.10
N GLU A 143 5.96 -11.35 10.34
CA GLU A 143 6.17 -12.72 10.86
C GLU A 143 7.67 -13.03 11.04
N PRO A 144 8.07 -14.00 11.88
CA PRO A 144 9.48 -14.32 12.16
C PRO A 144 10.33 -14.75 10.96
N ASP A 145 9.72 -15.15 9.84
CA ASP A 145 10.40 -15.56 8.59
C ASP A 145 10.47 -14.45 7.53
N TYR A 146 9.98 -13.25 7.86
CA TYR A 146 9.81 -12.13 6.94
C TYR A 146 11.10 -11.71 6.22
N LEU A 147 12.20 -11.46 6.95
CA LEU A 147 13.44 -10.97 6.32
C LEU A 147 14.02 -11.98 5.32
N THR A 148 13.96 -13.27 5.66
CA THR A 148 14.41 -14.36 4.78
C THR A 148 13.59 -14.35 3.48
N ARG A 149 12.26 -14.26 3.59
CA ARG A 149 11.36 -14.37 2.43
C ARG A 149 11.32 -13.12 1.56
N VAL A 150 11.37 -11.94 2.17
CA VAL A 150 11.35 -10.66 1.43
C VAL A 150 12.68 -10.37 0.75
N SER A 151 13.80 -10.80 1.34
CA SER A 151 15.11 -10.57 0.74
C SER A 151 15.50 -11.64 -0.29
N ALA A 152 14.93 -12.85 -0.22
CA ALA A 152 15.24 -13.96 -1.12
C ALA A 152 15.16 -13.61 -2.63
N PRO A 153 14.15 -12.87 -3.14
CA PRO A 153 14.10 -12.53 -4.56
C PRO A 153 15.23 -11.62 -5.05
N LEU A 154 15.95 -10.93 -4.14
CA LEU A 154 17.08 -10.07 -4.48
C LEU A 154 18.34 -10.85 -4.93
N ALA A 155 18.29 -12.19 -4.85
CA ALA A 155 19.29 -13.07 -5.45
C ALA A 155 19.31 -12.99 -6.99
N ASP A 156 18.16 -12.69 -7.60
CA ASP A 156 18.04 -12.51 -9.04
C ASP A 156 18.48 -11.08 -9.41
N PRO A 157 19.57 -10.89 -10.18
CA PRO A 157 20.08 -9.57 -10.52
C PRO A 157 19.13 -8.76 -11.42
N SER A 158 18.11 -9.39 -12.00
CA SER A 158 17.04 -8.68 -12.72
C SER A 158 15.97 -8.08 -11.80
N VAL A 159 15.99 -8.38 -10.51
CA VAL A 159 15.07 -7.81 -9.51
C VAL A 159 15.67 -6.54 -8.93
N GLY A 160 15.00 -5.42 -9.17
CA GLY A 160 15.41 -4.13 -8.62
C GLY A 160 14.85 -3.90 -7.22
N VAL A 161 13.59 -4.24 -7.01
CA VAL A 161 12.86 -4.01 -5.74
C VAL A 161 11.89 -5.14 -5.48
N VAL A 162 11.78 -5.55 -4.22
CA VAL A 162 10.70 -6.38 -3.69
C VAL A 162 9.78 -5.49 -2.86
N THR A 163 8.46 -5.65 -2.99
CA THR A 163 7.48 -4.97 -2.15
C THR A 163 6.45 -5.95 -1.63
N CYS A 164 5.84 -5.68 -0.48
CA CYS A 164 4.82 -6.56 0.11
C CYS A 164 3.45 -5.93 -0.01
N LEU A 165 2.44 -6.79 -0.23
CA LEU A 165 1.07 -6.41 0.08
C LEU A 165 0.92 -6.33 1.60
N TYR A 166 -0.11 -5.63 2.07
CA TYR A 166 -0.40 -5.52 3.48
C TYR A 166 -1.89 -5.70 3.74
N HIS A 167 -2.19 -6.14 4.95
CA HIS A 167 -3.54 -6.19 5.50
C HIS A 167 -3.65 -5.26 6.70
N ALA A 168 -4.84 -4.73 6.96
CA ALA A 168 -5.04 -3.82 8.07
C ALA A 168 -5.28 -4.56 9.39
N ARG A 169 -4.70 -4.03 10.47
CA ARG A 169 -5.06 -4.33 11.85
C ARG A 169 -5.74 -3.09 12.42
N SER A 170 -7.05 -3.19 12.66
CA SER A 170 -7.81 -2.11 13.28
C SER A 170 -7.46 -1.97 14.76
N VAL A 171 -6.78 -0.90 15.13
CA VAL A 171 -6.43 -0.54 16.51
C VAL A 171 -7.38 0.57 16.96
N GLY A 172 -8.55 0.18 17.47
CA GLY A 172 -9.52 1.12 18.01
C GLY A 172 -10.98 0.81 17.65
N GLY A 173 -11.77 1.88 17.55
CA GLY A 173 -13.22 1.81 17.42
C GLY A 173 -13.74 1.76 15.98
N PHE A 174 -14.93 2.34 15.78
CA PHE A 174 -15.66 2.32 14.52
C PHE A 174 -14.84 2.79 13.30
N TRP A 175 -14.18 3.95 13.40
CA TRP A 175 -13.45 4.55 12.27
C TRP A 175 -12.20 3.76 11.88
N ALA A 176 -11.52 3.15 12.84
CA ALA A 176 -10.39 2.26 12.56
C ALA A 176 -10.83 1.02 11.77
N ARG A 177 -12.03 0.47 12.07
CA ARG A 177 -12.62 -0.66 11.34
C ARG A 177 -13.03 -0.27 9.91
N ILE A 178 -13.58 0.93 9.71
CA ILE A 178 -13.88 1.47 8.38
C ILE A 178 -12.58 1.66 7.57
N GLY A 179 -11.54 2.22 8.18
CA GLY A 179 -10.24 2.39 7.53
C GLY A 179 -9.56 1.06 7.19
N ALA A 180 -9.73 0.03 8.02
CA ALA A 180 -9.23 -1.30 7.70
C ALA A 180 -9.85 -1.87 6.40
N GLN A 181 -11.13 -1.62 6.17
CA GLN A 181 -11.80 -2.03 4.92
C GLN A 181 -11.30 -1.27 3.68
N PHE A 182 -10.74 -0.06 3.82
CA PHE A 182 -10.08 0.62 2.70
C PHE A 182 -8.88 -0.19 2.20
N VAL A 183 -8.11 -0.76 3.13
CA VAL A 183 -6.97 -1.62 2.82
C VAL A 183 -7.44 -2.98 2.30
N ASP A 184 -8.19 -3.71 3.12
CA ASP A 184 -8.44 -5.14 2.89
C ASP A 184 -9.51 -5.40 1.82
N ALA A 185 -10.47 -4.48 1.68
CA ALA A 185 -11.63 -4.66 0.83
C ALA A 185 -11.57 -3.85 -0.47
N TRP A 186 -10.60 -2.94 -0.63
CA TRP A 186 -10.41 -2.15 -1.85
C TRP A 186 -8.96 -2.16 -2.36
N PHE A 187 -8.01 -1.65 -1.57
CA PHE A 187 -6.62 -1.51 -2.01
C PHE A 187 -5.98 -2.86 -2.34
N ALA A 188 -5.92 -3.78 -1.37
CA ALA A 188 -5.24 -5.06 -1.55
C ALA A 188 -5.82 -5.90 -2.70
N PRO A 189 -7.15 -6.00 -2.88
CA PRO A 189 -7.75 -6.64 -4.05
C PRO A 189 -7.40 -5.97 -5.38
N SER A 190 -7.36 -4.63 -5.44
CA SER A 190 -6.99 -3.89 -6.66
C SER A 190 -5.55 -4.20 -7.11
N VAL A 191 -4.63 -4.35 -6.15
CA VAL A 191 -3.25 -4.74 -6.41
C VAL A 191 -3.18 -6.17 -6.93
N ARG A 192 -3.96 -7.11 -6.36
CA ARG A 192 -3.99 -8.50 -6.84
C ARG A 192 -4.49 -8.61 -8.28
N ILE A 193 -5.55 -7.88 -8.64
CA ILE A 193 -6.07 -7.86 -10.02
C ILE A 193 -5.01 -7.32 -10.97
N THR A 194 -4.42 -6.16 -10.66
CA THR A 194 -3.42 -5.53 -11.52
C THR A 194 -2.16 -6.39 -11.66
N HIS A 195 -1.73 -7.06 -10.58
CA HIS A 195 -0.62 -8.00 -10.62
C HIS A 195 -0.93 -9.25 -11.44
N PHE A 196 -2.14 -9.80 -11.30
CA PHE A 196 -2.61 -10.92 -12.12
C PHE A 196 -2.65 -10.56 -13.63
N GLY A 197 -2.97 -9.30 -13.95
CA GLY A 197 -2.86 -8.75 -15.31
C GLY A 197 -1.43 -8.51 -15.79
N GLY A 198 -0.40 -8.91 -15.03
CA GLY A 198 1.01 -8.80 -15.41
C GLY A 198 1.68 -7.48 -15.05
N SER A 199 0.98 -6.56 -14.36
CA SER A 199 1.62 -5.33 -13.92
C SER A 199 2.68 -5.61 -12.85
N SER A 200 3.80 -4.88 -12.94
CA SER A 200 4.84 -4.80 -11.91
C SER A 200 5.04 -3.36 -11.43
N ARG A 201 4.14 -2.42 -11.77
CA ARG A 201 4.29 -1.00 -11.45
C ARG A 201 3.77 -0.70 -10.04
N PHE A 202 4.40 -1.35 -9.05
CA PHE A 202 4.06 -1.24 -7.63
C PHE A 202 5.26 -0.72 -6.84
N GLY A 203 4.99 -0.21 -5.65
CA GLY A 203 5.97 0.20 -4.65
C GLY A 203 5.21 0.70 -3.44
N PHE A 204 5.20 -0.09 -2.37
CA PHE A 204 4.37 0.19 -1.19
C PHE A 204 5.24 0.43 0.03
N GLY A 205 5.05 1.57 0.70
CA GLY A 205 5.83 1.99 1.88
C GLY A 205 5.81 0.99 3.04
N ALA A 206 4.81 0.11 3.09
CA ALA A 206 4.74 -0.98 4.06
C ALA A 206 6.01 -1.85 4.05
N THR A 207 6.55 -2.16 2.88
CA THR A 207 7.84 -2.85 2.76
C THR A 207 8.42 -2.63 1.37
N LEU A 208 9.68 -2.21 1.33
CA LEU A 208 10.52 -2.19 0.13
C LEU A 208 11.86 -2.81 0.44
N ALA A 209 12.30 -3.78 -0.35
CA ALA A 209 13.61 -4.37 -0.23
C ALA A 209 14.39 -4.27 -1.54
N LEU A 210 15.66 -3.91 -1.47
CA LEU A 210 16.53 -3.73 -2.62
C LEU A 210 18.00 -3.97 -2.22
N THR A 211 18.86 -4.13 -3.21
CA THR A 211 20.30 -4.16 -2.97
C THR A 211 20.85 -2.73 -2.88
N ARG A 212 21.95 -2.56 -2.17
CA ARG A 212 22.74 -1.32 -2.14
C ARG A 212 23.18 -0.91 -3.54
N ALA A 213 23.61 -1.89 -4.34
CA ALA A 213 23.96 -1.63 -5.74
C ALA A 213 22.78 -1.02 -6.54
N THR A 214 21.56 -1.52 -6.36
CA THR A 214 20.37 -0.94 -6.98
C THR A 214 20.06 0.46 -6.42
N LEU A 215 20.17 0.65 -5.10
CA LEU A 215 19.96 1.95 -4.46
C LEU A 215 20.97 2.99 -4.98
N ASP A 216 22.24 2.64 -5.07
CA ASP A 216 23.30 3.52 -5.57
C ASP A 216 23.08 3.84 -7.06
N LYS A 217 22.67 2.84 -7.86
CA LYS A 217 22.37 3.00 -9.30
C LYS A 217 21.28 4.03 -9.57
N ILE A 218 20.31 4.19 -8.67
CA ILE A 218 19.23 5.19 -8.81
C ILE A 218 19.58 6.55 -8.19
N GLY A 219 20.80 6.74 -7.67
CA GLY A 219 21.23 7.98 -7.02
C GLY A 219 20.98 8.02 -5.51
N GLY A 220 20.76 6.86 -4.88
CA GLY A 220 20.46 6.74 -3.47
C GLY A 220 19.11 7.31 -3.07
N PHE A 221 18.86 7.42 -1.76
CA PHE A 221 17.64 8.06 -1.25
C PHE A 221 17.56 9.57 -1.59
N HIS A 222 18.68 10.21 -1.92
CA HIS A 222 18.68 11.60 -2.37
C HIS A 222 17.83 11.81 -3.63
N ALA A 223 17.73 10.82 -4.51
CA ALA A 223 16.89 10.90 -5.70
C ALA A 223 15.39 11.03 -5.38
N LEU A 224 14.98 10.75 -4.13
CA LEU A 224 13.60 10.75 -3.66
C LEU A 224 13.28 11.91 -2.71
N LYS A 225 14.27 12.77 -2.41
CA LYS A 225 14.22 13.74 -1.29
C LYS A 225 13.07 14.74 -1.36
N ASP A 226 12.54 15.00 -2.56
CA ASP A 226 11.44 15.93 -2.80
C ASP A 226 10.15 15.24 -3.28
N GLU A 227 10.15 13.91 -3.33
CA GLU A 227 9.03 13.11 -3.82
C GLU A 227 8.02 12.81 -2.71
N LEU A 228 6.72 13.04 -2.99
CA LEU A 228 5.65 12.70 -2.06
C LEU A 228 5.41 11.19 -1.94
N ALA A 229 5.54 10.47 -3.05
CA ALA A 229 5.36 9.02 -3.14
C ALA A 229 6.73 8.32 -3.22
N ASP A 230 7.53 8.48 -2.17
CA ASP A 230 8.89 7.93 -2.12
C ASP A 230 8.92 6.41 -2.39
N ASP A 231 7.91 5.69 -1.93
CA ASP A 231 7.75 4.26 -2.14
C ASP A 231 7.54 3.86 -3.61
N TYR A 232 6.63 4.55 -4.30
CA TYR A 232 6.39 4.34 -5.73
C TYR A 232 7.65 4.62 -6.54
N TRP A 233 8.31 5.75 -6.26
CA TRP A 233 9.50 6.18 -6.99
C TRP A 233 10.72 5.31 -6.71
N LEU A 234 10.90 4.83 -5.48
CA LEU A 234 11.95 3.86 -5.16
C LEU A 234 11.81 2.58 -5.98
N ALA A 235 10.59 2.21 -6.38
CA ALA A 235 10.35 1.08 -7.25
C ALA A 235 10.34 1.43 -8.75
N GLU A 236 9.91 2.63 -9.15
CA GLU A 236 9.88 3.07 -10.55
C GLU A 236 11.27 3.39 -11.10
N LEU A 237 12.17 3.98 -10.30
CA LEU A 237 13.51 4.33 -10.77
C LEU A 237 14.32 3.08 -11.20
N PRO A 238 14.37 1.98 -10.43
CA PRO A 238 15.01 0.73 -10.89
C PRO A 238 14.38 0.17 -12.16
N ARG A 239 13.05 0.29 -12.32
CA ARG A 239 12.35 -0.15 -13.55
C ARG A 239 12.78 0.62 -14.79
N ARG A 240 13.10 1.91 -14.65
CA ARG A 240 13.67 2.71 -15.76
C ARG A 240 15.04 2.21 -16.20
N PHE A 241 15.74 1.47 -15.35
CA PHE A 241 17.00 0.78 -15.68
C PHE A 241 16.81 -0.68 -16.12
N GLY A 242 15.59 -1.09 -16.48
CA GLY A 242 15.28 -2.44 -16.95
C GLY A 242 15.16 -3.50 -15.86
N LEU A 243 15.22 -3.11 -14.58
CA LEU A 243 15.01 -4.03 -13.46
C LEU A 243 13.51 -4.24 -13.20
N ARG A 244 13.15 -5.36 -12.60
CA ARG A 244 11.75 -5.69 -12.31
C ARG A 244 11.42 -5.46 -10.85
N THR A 245 10.16 -5.15 -10.58
CA THR A 245 9.62 -5.14 -9.22
C THR A 245 8.88 -6.45 -8.95
N VAL A 246 9.20 -7.07 -7.83
CA VAL A 246 8.54 -8.29 -7.36
C VAL A 246 7.54 -7.94 -6.28
N LEU A 247 6.29 -8.37 -6.47
CA LEU A 247 5.30 -8.39 -5.39
C LEU A 247 5.50 -9.69 -4.59
N SER A 248 5.93 -9.55 -3.34
CA SER A 248 6.18 -10.65 -2.43
C SER A 248 4.89 -11.43 -2.13
N GLU A 249 5.03 -12.74 -1.87
CA GLU A 249 3.96 -13.55 -1.29
C GLU A 249 3.71 -13.23 0.20
N VAL A 250 4.67 -12.56 0.83
CA VAL A 250 4.54 -12.11 2.22
C VAL A 250 3.53 -10.98 2.27
N ILE A 251 2.56 -11.11 3.17
CA ILE A 251 1.60 -10.06 3.50
C ILE A 251 1.94 -9.58 4.90
N VAL A 252 2.22 -8.28 5.04
CA VAL A 252 2.52 -7.66 6.34
C VAL A 252 1.28 -7.04 6.95
N ALA A 253 1.27 -6.81 8.26
CA ALA A 253 0.19 -6.07 8.92
C ALA A 253 0.54 -4.58 9.01
N THR A 254 -0.43 -3.70 8.77
CA THR A 254 -0.33 -2.25 9.04
C THR A 254 -1.42 -1.85 10.04
N ASP A 255 -1.07 -0.99 10.99
CA ASP A 255 -2.04 -0.48 11.95
C ASP A 255 -2.91 0.65 11.39
N VAL A 256 -4.21 0.50 11.60
CA VAL A 256 -5.20 1.55 11.36
C VAL A 256 -5.68 2.06 12.70
N THR A 257 -5.31 3.30 13.04
CA THR A 257 -5.46 3.87 14.39
C THR A 257 -6.40 5.07 14.46
N GLU A 258 -6.98 5.50 13.33
CA GLU A 258 -7.82 6.69 13.27
C GLU A 258 -9.10 6.53 14.08
N ALA A 259 -9.18 7.27 15.19
CA ALA A 259 -10.33 7.25 16.08
C ALA A 259 -11.52 8.10 15.57
N LYS A 260 -11.30 8.98 14.59
CA LYS A 260 -12.29 9.97 14.10
C LYS A 260 -12.30 10.01 12.58
N VAL A 261 -13.41 10.47 12.02
CA VAL A 261 -13.60 10.61 10.56
C VAL A 261 -12.63 11.57 9.90
N VAL A 262 -12.30 12.70 10.53
CA VAL A 262 -11.47 13.75 9.91
C VAL A 262 -10.04 13.27 9.64
N PRO A 263 -9.30 12.68 10.61
CA PRO A 263 -7.99 12.08 10.32
C PRO A 263 -8.05 10.98 9.25
N LEU A 264 -9.08 10.14 9.28
CA LEU A 264 -9.26 9.07 8.29
C LEU A 264 -9.45 9.63 6.88
N TRP A 265 -10.39 10.56 6.72
CA TRP A 265 -10.68 11.25 5.47
C TRP A 265 -9.44 11.93 4.90
N LEU A 266 -8.69 12.65 5.74
CA LEU A 266 -7.46 13.34 5.30
C LEU A 266 -6.41 12.36 4.80
N ARG A 267 -6.21 11.24 5.51
CA ARG A 267 -5.26 10.20 5.12
C ARG A 267 -5.63 9.54 3.80
N GLU A 268 -6.87 9.12 3.66
CA GLU A 268 -7.35 8.38 2.49
C GLU A 268 -7.48 9.30 1.26
N THR A 269 -7.98 10.53 1.43
CA THR A 269 -7.99 11.55 0.36
C THR A 269 -6.58 11.86 -0.13
N ARG A 270 -5.59 11.94 0.78
CA ARG A 270 -4.18 12.11 0.40
C ARG A 270 -3.72 10.95 -0.48
N TRP A 271 -3.98 9.70 -0.08
CA TRP A 271 -3.62 8.53 -0.88
C TRP A 271 -4.28 8.54 -2.26
N LEU A 272 -5.57 8.87 -2.35
CA LEU A 272 -6.27 8.98 -3.62
C LEU A 272 -5.71 10.10 -4.52
N ARG A 273 -5.32 11.25 -3.95
CA ARG A 273 -4.63 12.32 -4.68
C ARG A 273 -3.26 11.87 -5.20
N THR A 274 -2.50 11.12 -4.41
CA THR A 274 -1.24 10.52 -4.85
C THR A 274 -1.47 9.52 -5.99
N ILE A 275 -2.49 8.67 -5.91
CA ILE A 275 -2.86 7.76 -7.01
C ILE A 275 -3.23 8.56 -8.27
N ARG A 276 -3.96 9.67 -8.12
CA ARG A 276 -4.31 10.56 -9.24
C ARG A 276 -3.10 11.15 -9.94
N SER A 277 -2.05 11.55 -9.22
CA SER A 277 -0.85 12.12 -9.85
C SER A 277 0.01 11.08 -10.55
N LEU A 278 0.05 9.85 -10.02
CA LEU A 278 0.87 8.76 -10.55
C LEU A 278 0.20 7.99 -11.69
N ASN A 279 -1.13 7.81 -11.61
CA ASN A 279 -1.91 7.08 -12.60
C ASN A 279 -3.26 7.76 -12.85
N PRO A 280 -3.30 8.87 -13.61
CA PRO A 280 -4.52 9.64 -13.86
C PRO A 280 -5.64 8.80 -14.49
N ALA A 281 -5.30 7.93 -15.45
CA ALA A 281 -6.28 7.06 -16.11
C ALA A 281 -6.85 6.02 -15.14
N GLY A 282 -6.00 5.33 -14.38
CA GLY A 282 -6.45 4.39 -13.34
C GLY A 282 -7.32 5.08 -12.28
N PHE A 283 -6.92 6.28 -11.85
CA PHE A 283 -7.71 7.10 -10.95
C PHE A 283 -9.09 7.45 -11.52
N ALA A 284 -9.16 7.88 -12.79
CA ALA A 284 -10.41 8.27 -13.43
C ALA A 284 -11.44 7.12 -13.48
N PHE A 285 -10.98 5.87 -13.59
CA PHE A 285 -11.83 4.68 -13.62
C PHE A 285 -12.01 3.99 -12.26
N LEU A 286 -11.50 4.55 -11.16
CA LEU A 286 -11.70 3.98 -9.81
C LEU A 286 -13.17 3.82 -9.44
N PHE A 287 -14.06 4.64 -10.01
CA PHE A 287 -15.48 4.55 -9.73
C PHE A 287 -16.09 3.17 -10.03
N ILE A 288 -15.51 2.40 -10.95
CA ILE A 288 -15.95 1.03 -11.28
C ILE A 288 -15.79 0.11 -10.05
N THR A 289 -14.86 0.42 -9.15
CA THR A 289 -14.52 -0.39 -7.99
C THR A 289 -15.47 -0.20 -6.80
N PHE A 290 -16.32 0.83 -6.82
CA PHE A 290 -17.21 1.17 -5.70
C PHE A 290 -18.47 0.29 -5.75
N THR A 291 -18.40 -0.87 -5.12
CA THR A 291 -19.38 -1.94 -5.38
C THR A 291 -20.80 -1.58 -4.93
N ALA A 292 -20.98 -1.05 -3.71
CA ALA A 292 -22.32 -0.77 -3.19
C ALA A 292 -23.16 0.22 -4.05
N PRO A 293 -22.63 1.38 -4.52
CA PRO A 293 -23.36 2.23 -5.46
C PRO A 293 -23.82 1.53 -6.74
N TRP A 294 -22.99 0.66 -7.32
CA TRP A 294 -23.34 -0.09 -8.53
C TRP A 294 -24.39 -1.17 -8.29
N LEU A 295 -24.34 -1.86 -7.14
CA LEU A 295 -25.36 -2.83 -6.76
C LEU A 295 -26.72 -2.15 -6.55
N ALA A 296 -26.75 -0.99 -5.89
CA ALA A 296 -27.98 -0.22 -5.69
C ALA A 296 -28.57 0.25 -7.03
N THR A 297 -27.72 0.77 -7.92
CA THR A 297 -28.12 1.22 -9.26
C THR A 297 -28.61 0.05 -10.12
N GLY A 298 -27.95 -1.11 -10.05
CA GLY A 298 -28.36 -2.32 -10.75
C GLY A 298 -29.68 -2.89 -10.25
N ALA A 299 -29.91 -2.87 -8.93
CA ALA A 299 -31.18 -3.30 -8.36
C ALA A 299 -32.34 -2.40 -8.81
N TRP A 300 -32.11 -1.08 -8.81
CA TRP A 300 -33.08 -0.12 -9.36
C TRP A 300 -33.36 -0.36 -10.85
N LEU A 301 -32.32 -0.58 -11.66
CA LEU A 301 -32.45 -0.84 -13.10
C LEU A 301 -33.21 -2.15 -13.38
N ALA A 302 -32.96 -3.19 -12.60
CA ALA A 302 -33.66 -4.46 -12.69
C ALA A 302 -35.17 -4.33 -12.44
N VAL A 303 -35.56 -3.52 -11.44
CA VAL A 303 -36.97 -3.21 -11.15
C VAL A 303 -37.58 -2.35 -12.25
N ARG A 304 -36.88 -1.30 -12.71
CA ARG A 304 -37.35 -0.37 -13.73
C ARG A 304 -37.63 -1.06 -15.07
N LEU A 305 -36.79 -2.02 -15.43
CA LEU A 305 -36.82 -2.77 -16.68
C LEU A 305 -37.41 -4.19 -16.52
N ASN A 306 -38.24 -4.41 -15.49
CA ASN A 306 -38.82 -5.70 -15.20
C ASN A 306 -39.59 -6.27 -16.42
N GLY A 307 -39.41 -7.56 -16.68
CA GLY A 307 -39.98 -8.24 -17.86
C GLY A 307 -39.21 -8.05 -19.16
N SER A 308 -38.06 -7.35 -19.15
CA SER A 308 -37.15 -7.24 -20.30
C SER A 308 -35.87 -8.07 -20.10
N ALA A 309 -35.17 -8.40 -21.20
CA ALA A 309 -33.86 -9.06 -21.13
C ALA A 309 -32.81 -8.22 -20.39
N ALA A 310 -32.85 -6.88 -20.53
CA ALA A 310 -31.96 -5.97 -19.82
C ALA A 310 -32.21 -5.99 -18.31
N GLY A 311 -33.48 -6.08 -17.88
CA GLY A 311 -33.83 -6.22 -16.46
C GLY A 311 -33.33 -7.54 -15.86
N VAL A 312 -33.44 -8.65 -16.60
CA VAL A 312 -32.88 -9.95 -16.20
C VAL A 312 -31.35 -9.89 -16.09
N ALA A 313 -30.67 -9.27 -17.06
CA ALA A 313 -29.23 -9.08 -17.03
C ALA A 313 -28.77 -8.22 -15.83
N ALA A 314 -29.48 -7.14 -15.53
CA ALA A 314 -29.22 -6.31 -14.36
C ALA A 314 -29.38 -7.10 -13.05
N ALA A 315 -30.46 -7.88 -12.91
CA ALA A 315 -30.70 -8.72 -11.73
C ALA A 315 -29.60 -9.79 -11.56
N ALA A 316 -29.19 -10.45 -12.65
CA ALA A 316 -28.12 -11.43 -12.62
C ALA A 316 -26.77 -10.80 -12.23
N ALA A 317 -26.46 -9.62 -12.77
CA ALA A 317 -25.25 -8.88 -12.41
C ALA A 317 -25.25 -8.50 -10.93
N VAL A 318 -26.37 -8.01 -10.39
CA VAL A 318 -26.51 -7.68 -8.95
C VAL A 318 -26.35 -8.91 -8.07
N ALA A 319 -26.93 -10.05 -8.45
CA ALA A 319 -26.80 -11.29 -7.69
C ALA A 319 -25.33 -11.76 -7.64
N LEU A 320 -24.65 -11.77 -8.78
CA LEU A 320 -23.24 -12.12 -8.88
C LEU A 320 -22.35 -11.12 -8.12
N GLY A 321 -22.57 -9.82 -8.29
CA GLY A 321 -21.80 -8.77 -7.62
C GLY A 321 -22.00 -8.78 -6.11
N THR A 322 -23.21 -9.05 -5.62
CA THR A 322 -23.50 -9.23 -4.18
C THR A 322 -22.75 -10.44 -3.64
N PHE A 323 -22.82 -11.58 -4.31
CA PHE A 323 -22.06 -12.78 -3.93
C PHE A 323 -20.55 -12.50 -3.90
N ALA A 324 -20.03 -11.86 -4.94
CA ALA A 324 -18.62 -11.49 -5.02
C ALA A 324 -18.20 -10.54 -3.89
N ARG A 325 -19.02 -9.53 -3.57
CA ARG A 325 -18.73 -8.59 -2.48
C ARG A 325 -18.72 -9.27 -1.12
N LEU A 326 -19.65 -10.20 -0.88
CA LEU A 326 -19.69 -11.01 0.33
C LEU A 326 -18.49 -11.95 0.43
N ALA A 327 -18.10 -12.59 -0.67
CA ALA A 327 -16.91 -13.44 -0.73
C ALA A 327 -15.62 -12.64 -0.44
N LEU A 328 -15.52 -11.43 -1.02
CA LEU A 328 -14.40 -10.53 -0.76
C LEU A 328 -14.34 -10.11 0.72
N HIS A 329 -15.48 -9.74 1.31
CA HIS A 329 -15.57 -9.39 2.73
C HIS A 329 -15.21 -10.58 3.64
N ALA A 330 -15.69 -11.79 3.31
CA ALA A 330 -15.34 -13.01 4.02
C ALA A 330 -13.83 -13.29 3.99
N ARG A 331 -13.17 -13.07 2.84
CA ARG A 331 -11.74 -13.27 2.67
C ARG A 331 -10.89 -12.32 3.53
N GLY A 332 -11.33 -11.08 3.73
CA GLY A 332 -10.65 -10.10 4.59
C GLY A 332 -11.00 -10.21 6.08
N SER A 333 -12.00 -11.02 6.43
CA SER A 333 -12.48 -11.14 7.81
C SER A 333 -11.65 -12.13 8.60
N ALA A 334 -11.22 -11.77 9.82
CA ALA A 334 -10.48 -12.65 10.74
C ALA A 334 -11.30 -13.83 11.32
N GLY A 335 -12.51 -14.07 10.82
CA GLY A 335 -13.42 -15.13 11.26
C GLY A 335 -14.90 -14.74 11.20
N VAL A 336 -15.79 -15.69 11.49
CA VAL A 336 -17.26 -15.52 11.35
C VAL A 336 -17.79 -14.36 12.20
N ARG A 337 -17.28 -14.18 13.42
CA ARG A 337 -17.70 -13.07 14.29
C ARG A 337 -17.30 -11.71 13.71
N ALA A 338 -16.09 -11.59 13.19
CA ALA A 338 -15.62 -10.36 12.54
C ALA A 338 -16.42 -10.08 11.27
N PHE A 339 -16.70 -11.12 10.47
CA PHE A 339 -17.51 -11.03 9.26
C PHE A 339 -18.85 -10.35 9.53
N TRP A 340 -19.67 -10.91 10.43
CA TRP A 340 -21.01 -10.35 10.71
C TRP A 340 -20.95 -8.98 11.39
N ARG A 341 -19.95 -8.75 12.24
CA ARG A 341 -19.74 -7.47 12.92
C ARG A 341 -19.40 -6.34 11.94
N ASP A 342 -18.59 -6.64 10.92
CA ASP A 342 -18.04 -5.68 9.97
C ASP A 342 -18.85 -5.60 8.65
N LEU A 343 -19.76 -6.55 8.39
CA LEU A 343 -20.58 -6.59 7.18
C LEU A 343 -21.44 -5.32 6.98
N PRO A 344 -22.11 -4.76 8.01
CA PRO A 344 -22.86 -3.50 7.84
C PRO A 344 -21.98 -2.29 7.48
N LEU A 345 -20.67 -2.37 7.71
CA LEU A 345 -19.72 -1.29 7.40
C LEU A 345 -19.35 -1.24 5.91
N VAL A 346 -19.51 -2.36 5.19
CA VAL A 346 -19.19 -2.49 3.77
C VAL A 346 -19.82 -1.39 2.90
N PRO A 347 -21.15 -1.16 2.91
CA PRO A 347 -21.75 -0.09 2.12
C PRO A 347 -21.31 1.31 2.56
N VAL A 348 -21.03 1.51 3.86
CA VAL A 348 -20.54 2.79 4.39
C VAL A 348 -19.14 3.09 3.85
N ARG A 349 -18.26 2.10 3.83
CA ARG A 349 -16.91 2.21 3.25
C ARG A 349 -16.96 2.48 1.75
N ASP A 350 -17.79 1.75 1.00
CA ASP A 350 -17.91 1.95 -0.45
C ASP A 350 -18.43 3.36 -0.78
N ALA A 351 -19.39 3.87 0.01
CA ALA A 351 -19.87 5.25 -0.12
C ALA A 351 -18.79 6.28 0.24
N LEU A 352 -18.06 6.06 1.34
CA LEU A 352 -16.98 6.94 1.77
C LEU A 352 -15.87 7.03 0.72
N LEU A 353 -15.51 5.89 0.12
CA LEU A 353 -14.51 5.84 -0.95
C LEU A 353 -14.97 6.60 -2.21
N ALA A 354 -16.26 6.52 -2.56
CA ALA A 354 -16.82 7.30 -3.65
C ALA A 354 -16.76 8.81 -3.39
N LEU A 355 -17.07 9.24 -2.16
CA LEU A 355 -16.98 10.64 -1.74
C LEU A 355 -15.53 11.15 -1.71
N GLU A 356 -14.60 10.35 -1.19
CA GLU A 356 -13.17 10.69 -1.15
C GLU A 356 -12.57 10.73 -2.55
N TRP A 357 -13.00 9.85 -3.46
CA TRP A 357 -12.60 9.89 -4.86
C TRP A 357 -13.06 11.20 -5.51
N LEU A 358 -14.32 11.59 -5.34
CA LEU A 358 -14.83 12.88 -5.80
C LEU A 358 -14.04 14.04 -5.18
N ALA A 359 -13.74 13.98 -3.88
CA ALA A 359 -12.95 15.01 -3.20
C ALA A 359 -11.49 15.05 -3.69
N ALA A 360 -10.91 13.90 -4.07
CA ALA A 360 -9.55 13.79 -4.57
C ALA A 360 -9.37 14.27 -6.01
N VAL A 361 -10.47 14.34 -6.80
CA VAL A 361 -10.49 15.04 -8.09
C VAL A 361 -10.07 16.50 -7.91
N PHE A 362 -10.50 17.12 -6.81
CA PHE A 362 -10.24 18.51 -6.49
C PHE A 362 -9.05 18.65 -5.51
N GLY A 363 -8.18 19.63 -5.75
CA GLY A 363 -7.07 19.98 -4.86
C GLY A 363 -5.72 19.38 -5.25
N THR A 364 -4.69 20.21 -5.18
CA THR A 364 -3.29 19.92 -5.56
C THR A 364 -2.35 19.88 -4.36
N GLN A 365 -2.86 19.99 -3.14
CA GLN A 365 -2.06 20.01 -1.91
C GLN A 365 -2.49 18.90 -0.95
N VAL A 366 -1.50 18.35 -0.25
CA VAL A 366 -1.70 17.41 0.85
C VAL A 366 -0.92 17.90 2.07
N VAL A 367 -1.51 17.74 3.25
CA VAL A 367 -0.81 17.99 4.52
C VAL A 367 -0.22 16.67 4.99
N TRP A 368 1.10 16.62 5.17
CA TRP A 368 1.80 15.46 5.70
C TRP A 368 2.70 15.85 6.87
N ARG A 369 2.41 15.29 8.05
CA ARG A 369 3.11 15.59 9.32
C ARG A 369 3.29 17.11 9.59
N GLY A 370 2.25 17.89 9.30
CA GLY A 370 2.22 19.34 9.50
C GLY A 370 2.67 20.17 8.30
N GLU A 371 3.37 19.57 7.33
CA GLU A 371 3.90 20.27 6.16
C GLU A 371 2.94 20.16 4.96
N ARG A 372 2.80 21.24 4.20
CA ARG A 372 2.03 21.24 2.95
C ARG A 372 2.94 20.80 1.80
N MET A 373 2.59 19.70 1.17
CA MET A 373 3.25 19.20 -0.04
C MET A 373 2.34 19.36 -1.25
N GLU A 374 2.91 19.80 -2.37
CA GLU A 374 2.20 19.82 -3.64
C GLU A 374 2.19 18.43 -4.25
N VAL A 375 1.01 18.00 -4.69
CA VAL A 375 0.79 16.82 -5.50
C VAL A 375 1.12 17.22 -6.93
N VAL A 376 2.41 17.19 -7.28
CA VAL A 376 2.88 17.53 -8.62
C VAL A 376 2.39 16.44 -9.59
N GLY A 377 1.63 16.83 -10.62
CA GLY A 377 1.25 15.93 -11.70
C GLY A 377 2.50 15.45 -12.44
N GLY A 378 2.62 14.14 -12.69
CA GLY A 378 3.85 13.43 -13.08
C GLY A 378 4.50 13.80 -14.43
N GLY A 379 4.82 15.08 -14.65
CA GLY A 379 5.44 15.60 -15.88
C GLY A 379 6.89 16.08 -15.76
N ALA A 380 7.47 16.27 -14.58
CA ALA A 380 8.85 16.75 -14.42
C ALA A 380 9.31 16.53 -12.96
N ARG A 381 10.50 16.06 -12.59
CA ARG A 381 11.74 15.61 -13.25
C ARG A 381 12.44 14.74 -12.20
N ALA A 382 12.67 13.46 -12.48
CA ALA A 382 13.87 12.80 -11.96
C ALA A 382 14.91 13.00 -13.07
N THR A 383 15.74 14.03 -12.95
CA THR A 383 16.94 14.15 -13.79
C THR A 383 17.78 12.92 -13.52
N VAL A 384 17.79 11.99 -14.47
CA VAL A 384 18.85 11.00 -14.58
C VAL A 384 20.12 11.82 -14.66
N VAL A 385 20.97 11.71 -13.64
CA VAL A 385 22.34 12.21 -13.73
C VAL A 385 22.97 11.38 -14.84
N GLU A 386 23.07 11.94 -16.04
CA GLU A 386 23.93 11.37 -17.07
C GLU A 386 25.33 11.34 -16.46
N ALA A 387 25.85 10.13 -16.27
CA ALA A 387 27.26 9.93 -15.99
C ALA A 387 28.01 10.49 -17.19
N GLY A 388 28.56 11.69 -17.04
CA GLY A 388 29.47 12.27 -18.01
C GLY A 388 30.68 11.36 -18.13
N ASP A 389 30.82 10.71 -19.28
CA ASP A 389 32.06 10.09 -19.72
C ASP A 389 33.17 11.15 -19.67
N GLY A 390 34.08 10.98 -18.72
CA GLY A 390 35.33 11.71 -18.69
C GLY A 390 36.20 11.31 -19.88
N ARG A 391 36.54 12.29 -20.71
CA ARG A 391 37.81 12.31 -21.44
C ARG A 391 38.78 13.22 -20.72
#